data_AF-A0A367XI45-F1
#
_entry.id   AF-A0A367XI45-F1
#
_cell.length_a   1.000
_cell.length_b   1.000
_cell.length_c   1.000
_cell.angle_alpha   90.00
_cell.angle_beta   90.00
_cell.angle_gamma   90.00
#
_symmetry.space_group_name_H-M   'P 1'
#
loop_
_entity.id
_entity.type
_entity.pdbx_description
1 polymer ?
#
loop_
_entity_poly.entity_id
_entity_poly.type
_entity_poly.pdbx_seq_one_letter_code
_entity_poly.pdbx_strand_id
1 'polypeptide(L)'
;MKRAEDVEALNPDICFVLNPDIYIGDPDDSSQFDNPALSLPLTQPKFEHLVAPVILSSELQNHEPEMVAYYRNIIDLASEHGLPFNDISHYFWLRLWLWRSDQGPAASAPWWDSFGEMIPFFDALETHKEPGLIFEDMDQGWRLQIAADDQFFYFRETDDVFDENIDPEDEICFRVPKQDCLSKLREVRQRTEAIIAELSRIMGADVWTSYQDKTPEFHHGNWRPKLPTKRRKKGFLQRLFGASS
;
A
#
# COMPACT_ATOMS: atom_id res chain seq x y z
N MET A 1 6.29 -18.96 25.08
CA MET A 1 6.37 -17.52 24.78
C MET A 1 7.79 -17.21 24.36
N LYS A 2 7.98 -16.78 23.10
CA LYS A 2 9.29 -16.46 22.54
C LYS A 2 9.86 -15.24 23.27
N ARG A 3 11.16 -15.23 23.54
CA ARG A 3 11.83 -14.06 24.10
C ARG A 3 12.03 -13.04 22.99
N ALA A 4 11.71 -11.77 23.25
CA ALA A 4 11.97 -10.70 22.31
C ALA A 4 13.47 -10.62 21.98
N GLU A 5 13.79 -10.63 20.70
CA GLU A 5 15.14 -10.40 20.21
C GLU A 5 15.53 -8.92 20.35
N ASP A 6 16.79 -8.65 20.66
CA ASP A 6 17.34 -7.29 20.68
C ASP A 6 17.59 -6.81 19.24
N VAL A 7 16.87 -5.77 18.81
CA VAL A 7 17.14 -5.05 17.57
C VAL A 7 17.74 -3.70 17.93
N GLU A 8 19.02 -3.51 17.59
CA GLU A 8 19.76 -2.29 17.93
C GLU A 8 19.13 -1.04 17.30
N ALA A 9 18.71 -1.17 16.04
CA ALA A 9 18.11 -0.08 15.29
C ALA A 9 17.01 -0.59 14.34
N LEU A 10 15.83 0.00 14.50
CA LEU A 10 14.74 -0.12 13.53
C LEU A 10 14.85 1.00 12.51
N ASN A 11 14.62 0.70 11.24
CA ASN A 11 14.48 1.68 10.17
C ASN A 11 13.05 1.58 9.62
N PRO A 12 12.07 2.23 10.27
CA PRO A 12 10.73 2.31 9.71
C PRO A 12 10.76 3.05 8.37
N ASP A 13 9.92 2.65 7.44
CA ASP A 13 9.62 3.45 6.25
C ASP A 13 8.23 3.10 5.70
N ILE A 14 7.64 4.03 4.96
CA ILE A 14 6.39 3.82 4.24
C ILE A 14 6.71 3.53 2.79
N CYS A 15 6.15 2.42 2.31
CA CYS A 15 6.36 1.89 0.99
C CYS A 15 5.18 2.24 0.10
N PHE A 16 5.45 2.84 -1.06
CA PHE A 16 4.49 3.00 -2.14
C PHE A 16 4.52 1.75 -3.01
N VAL A 17 3.42 1.00 -3.05
CA VAL A 17 3.37 -0.27 -3.78
C VAL A 17 3.31 -0.02 -5.28
N LEU A 18 4.19 -0.67 -6.03
CA LEU A 18 4.20 -0.66 -7.49
C LEU A 18 3.64 -1.97 -8.04
N ASN A 19 2.94 -1.82 -9.15
CA ASN A 19 2.49 -2.93 -9.97
C ASN A 19 3.11 -2.80 -11.37
N PRO A 20 3.52 -3.92 -11.99
CA PRO A 20 4.10 -3.91 -13.33
C PRO A 20 3.07 -3.68 -14.42
N ASP A 21 1.80 -4.01 -14.17
CA ASP A 21 0.71 -3.99 -15.12
C ASP A 21 -0.63 -3.58 -14.48
N ILE A 22 -1.58 -3.20 -15.33
CA ILE A 22 -2.98 -3.01 -14.98
C ILE A 22 -3.84 -4.09 -15.63
N TYR A 23 -4.64 -4.79 -14.82
CA TYR A 23 -5.58 -5.77 -15.30
C TYR A 23 -6.87 -5.09 -15.76
N ILE A 24 -7.30 -5.39 -17.00
CA ILE A 24 -8.49 -4.81 -17.64
C ILE A 24 -9.57 -5.87 -17.95
N GLY A 25 -9.38 -7.10 -17.49
CA GLY A 25 -10.34 -8.19 -17.63
C GLY A 25 -11.49 -8.11 -16.63
N ASP A 26 -12.42 -9.05 -16.74
CA ASP A 26 -13.52 -9.20 -15.79
C ASP A 26 -13.02 -9.94 -14.54
N PRO A 27 -13.00 -9.29 -13.34
CA PRO A 27 -12.52 -9.93 -12.12
C PRO A 27 -13.38 -11.13 -11.69
N ASP A 28 -14.62 -11.23 -12.17
CA ASP A 28 -15.53 -12.34 -11.86
C ASP A 28 -15.39 -13.52 -12.85
N ASP A 29 -14.58 -13.38 -13.90
CA ASP A 29 -14.33 -14.44 -14.89
C ASP A 29 -12.91 -15.01 -14.74
N SER A 30 -12.81 -16.07 -13.95
CA SER A 30 -11.53 -16.74 -13.70
C SER A 30 -10.86 -17.29 -14.95
N SER A 31 -11.58 -17.47 -16.06
CA SER A 31 -10.99 -17.92 -17.33
C SER A 31 -10.12 -16.85 -18.01
N GLN A 32 -10.24 -15.61 -17.55
CA GLN A 32 -9.53 -14.46 -18.10
C GLN A 32 -8.20 -14.15 -17.42
N PHE A 33 -7.91 -14.73 -16.25
CA PHE A 33 -6.71 -14.37 -15.46
C PHE A 33 -5.40 -14.72 -16.18
N ASP A 34 -5.37 -15.82 -16.93
CA ASP A 34 -4.17 -16.23 -17.66
C ASP A 34 -4.03 -15.58 -19.04
N ASN A 35 -4.92 -14.64 -19.40
CA ASN A 35 -4.88 -14.00 -20.71
C ASN A 35 -3.98 -12.77 -20.70
N PRO A 36 -2.76 -12.82 -21.27
CA PRO A 36 -1.82 -11.70 -21.23
C PRO A 36 -2.32 -10.46 -22.00
N ALA A 37 -3.32 -10.61 -22.87
CA ALA A 37 -3.93 -9.47 -23.56
C ALA A 37 -4.81 -8.59 -22.64
N LEU A 38 -5.11 -9.08 -21.42
CA LEU A 38 -5.88 -8.36 -20.41
C LEU A 38 -5.00 -7.71 -19.34
N SER A 39 -3.67 -7.84 -19.45
CA SER A 39 -2.71 -7.11 -18.61
C SER A 39 -1.96 -6.10 -19.47
N LEU A 40 -2.14 -4.81 -19.16
CA LEU A 40 -1.46 -3.73 -19.87
C LEU A 40 -0.27 -3.23 -19.06
N PRO A 41 0.93 -3.07 -19.64
CA PRO A 41 2.09 -2.66 -18.88
C PRO A 41 1.95 -1.23 -18.34
N LEU A 42 2.39 -1.02 -17.11
CA LEU A 42 2.49 0.29 -16.47
C LEU A 42 3.89 0.87 -16.63
N THR A 43 3.96 2.17 -16.89
CA THR A 43 5.21 2.93 -16.96
C THR A 43 5.83 3.01 -15.58
N GLN A 44 6.91 2.27 -15.35
CA GLN A 44 7.59 2.25 -14.05
C GLN A 44 8.39 3.55 -13.80
N PRO A 45 8.49 4.00 -12.53
CA PRO A 45 9.41 5.05 -12.12
C PRO A 45 10.86 4.74 -12.52
N LYS A 46 11.59 5.76 -12.98
CA LYS A 46 12.93 5.59 -13.58
C LYS A 46 14.05 6.06 -12.66
N PHE A 47 14.13 5.46 -11.49
CA PHE A 47 15.24 5.66 -10.54
C PHE A 47 15.53 4.36 -9.80
N GLU A 48 16.74 4.26 -9.24
CA GLU A 48 17.15 3.10 -8.45
C GLU A 48 16.36 3.07 -7.14
N HIS A 49 15.75 1.93 -6.85
CA HIS A 49 15.10 1.64 -5.58
C HIS A 49 15.63 0.30 -5.06
N LEU A 50 15.75 0.19 -3.74
CA LEU A 50 16.45 -0.92 -3.07
C LEU A 50 15.67 -2.23 -3.17
N VAL A 51 14.34 -2.17 -3.13
CA VAL A 51 13.47 -3.35 -3.00
C VAL A 51 12.27 -3.23 -3.91
N ALA A 52 12.24 -4.02 -4.99
CA ALA A 52 11.04 -4.17 -5.81
C ALA A 52 10.03 -5.12 -5.12
N PRO A 53 8.71 -4.92 -5.29
CA PRO A 53 8.04 -3.95 -6.16
C PRO A 53 7.54 -2.72 -5.38
N VAL A 54 8.37 -2.11 -4.52
CA VAL A 54 7.97 -0.93 -3.76
C VAL A 54 8.97 0.21 -3.93
N ILE A 55 8.54 1.42 -3.59
CA ILE A 55 9.42 2.58 -3.40
C ILE A 55 9.27 3.06 -1.97
N LEU A 56 10.38 3.20 -1.26
CA LEU A 56 10.37 3.75 0.09
C LEU A 56 10.13 5.26 0.06
N SER A 57 9.48 5.81 1.07
CA SER A 57 9.25 7.27 1.15
C SER A 57 10.57 8.05 1.19
N SER A 58 11.64 7.45 1.74
CA SER A 58 13.00 8.00 1.71
C SER A 58 13.61 8.06 0.31
N GLU A 59 13.30 7.10 -0.55
CA GLU A 59 13.76 7.06 -1.95
C GLU A 59 12.95 8.00 -2.84
N LEU A 60 11.68 8.21 -2.49
CA LEU A 60 10.78 9.04 -3.29
C LEU A 60 11.05 10.53 -3.16
N GLN A 61 11.78 10.96 -2.12
CA GLN A 61 12.16 12.35 -1.96
C GLN A 61 12.97 12.84 -3.17
N ASN A 62 12.49 13.91 -3.81
CA ASN A 62 13.01 14.50 -5.05
C ASN A 62 12.78 13.67 -6.33
N HIS A 63 12.00 12.58 -6.23
CA HIS A 63 11.58 11.71 -7.34
C HIS A 63 10.04 11.63 -7.46
N GLU A 64 9.35 12.60 -6.86
CA GLU A 64 7.89 12.70 -6.91
C GLU A 64 7.35 12.80 -8.36
N PRO A 65 8.00 13.50 -9.32
CA PRO A 65 7.54 13.55 -10.70
C PRO A 65 7.42 12.18 -11.38
N GLU A 66 8.32 11.24 -11.07
CA GLU A 66 8.31 9.88 -11.59
C GLU A 66 7.11 9.08 -11.04
N MET A 67 6.78 9.25 -9.75
CA MET A 67 5.58 8.63 -9.18
C MET A 67 4.29 9.25 -9.71
N VAL A 68 4.27 10.57 -9.93
CA VAL A 68 3.14 11.22 -10.61
C VAL A 68 2.94 10.63 -12.01
N ALA A 69 4.02 10.39 -12.76
CA ALA A 69 3.92 9.79 -14.09
C ALA A 69 3.36 8.35 -14.03
N TYR A 70 3.80 7.56 -13.04
CA TYR A 70 3.26 6.21 -12.77
C TYR A 70 1.75 6.25 -12.49
N TYR A 71 1.31 7.06 -11.53
CA TYR A 71 -0.10 7.16 -11.16
C TYR A 71 -0.98 7.73 -12.27
N ARG A 72 -0.49 8.72 -13.02
CA ARG A 72 -1.22 9.22 -14.21
C ARG A 72 -1.41 8.13 -15.25
N ASN A 73 -0.41 7.26 -15.45
CA ASN A 73 -0.53 6.16 -16.39
C ASN A 73 -1.63 5.17 -15.98
N ILE A 74 -1.74 4.83 -14.69
CA ILE A 74 -2.82 4.00 -14.15
C ILE A 74 -4.17 4.64 -14.44
N ILE A 75 -4.35 5.90 -14.06
CA ILE A 75 -5.62 6.62 -14.24
C ILE A 75 -6.01 6.75 -15.72
N ASP A 76 -5.05 7.04 -16.60
CA ASP A 76 -5.29 7.15 -18.03
C ASP A 76 -5.71 5.82 -18.64
N LEU A 77 -5.05 4.71 -18.29
CA LEU A 77 -5.40 3.37 -18.79
C LEU A 77 -6.75 2.91 -18.23
N ALA A 78 -7.00 3.10 -16.94
CA ALA A 78 -8.27 2.78 -16.32
C ALA A 78 -9.43 3.51 -16.99
N SER A 79 -9.27 4.83 -17.19
CA SER A 79 -10.27 5.67 -17.85
C SER A 79 -10.47 5.28 -19.33
N GLU A 80 -9.41 4.95 -20.07
CA GLU A 80 -9.49 4.47 -21.45
C GLU A 80 -10.29 3.15 -21.57
N HIS A 81 -10.15 2.27 -20.59
CA HIS A 81 -10.81 0.95 -20.56
C HIS A 81 -12.17 0.95 -19.83
N GLY A 82 -12.52 2.06 -19.19
CA GLY A 82 -13.78 2.24 -18.45
C GLY A 82 -13.80 1.52 -17.10
N LEU A 83 -12.64 1.36 -16.47
CA LEU A 83 -12.52 0.85 -15.10
C LEU A 83 -12.88 1.96 -14.10
N PRO A 84 -13.80 1.72 -13.14
CA PRO A 84 -14.07 2.66 -12.06
C PRO A 84 -12.86 2.74 -11.11
N PHE A 85 -12.76 3.85 -10.37
CA PHE A 85 -11.65 4.05 -9.44
C PHE A 85 -11.51 2.94 -8.39
N ASN A 86 -12.63 2.41 -7.88
CA ASN A 86 -12.58 1.39 -6.83
C ASN A 86 -11.85 0.13 -7.30
N ASP A 87 -11.99 -0.25 -8.57
CA ASP A 87 -11.32 -1.42 -9.16
C ASP A 87 -9.80 -1.21 -9.30
N ILE A 88 -9.34 0.04 -9.25
CA ILE A 88 -7.92 0.40 -9.37
C ILE A 88 -7.35 1.03 -8.09
N SER A 89 -8.13 1.06 -7.00
CA SER A 89 -7.73 1.70 -5.74
C SER A 89 -6.48 1.03 -5.13
N HIS A 90 -6.33 -0.28 -5.34
CA HIS A 90 -5.20 -1.06 -4.87
C HIS A 90 -3.85 -0.67 -5.49
N TYR A 91 -3.83 0.00 -6.64
CA TYR A 91 -2.60 0.55 -7.22
C TYR A 91 -2.04 1.74 -6.41
N PHE A 92 -2.82 2.28 -5.46
CA PHE A 92 -2.44 3.43 -4.63
C PHE A 92 -2.11 3.03 -3.19
N TRP A 93 -2.04 1.73 -2.92
CA TRP A 93 -1.76 1.21 -1.60
C TRP A 93 -0.36 1.61 -1.08
N LEU A 94 -0.32 1.86 0.22
CA LEU A 94 0.88 2.06 1.01
C LEU A 94 1.11 0.86 1.92
N ARG A 95 2.34 0.67 2.40
CA ARG A 95 2.66 -0.31 3.46
C ARG A 95 3.61 0.31 4.47
N LEU A 96 3.49 -0.05 5.75
CA LEU A 96 4.49 0.31 6.75
C LEU A 96 5.46 -0.85 6.94
N TRP A 97 6.72 -0.64 6.63
CA TRP A 97 7.76 -1.64 6.87
C TRP A 97 8.67 -1.21 8.00
N LEU A 98 8.92 -2.12 8.94
CA LEU A 98 9.82 -1.92 10.07
C LEU A 98 11.10 -2.72 9.79
N TRP A 99 12.13 -2.11 9.22
CA TRP A 99 13.35 -2.84 8.84
C TRP A 99 14.34 -2.99 9.98
N ARG A 100 14.99 -4.16 10.05
CA ARG A 100 16.26 -4.32 10.76
C ARG A 100 17.35 -3.75 9.87
N SER A 101 18.29 -3.01 10.45
CA SER A 101 19.41 -2.42 9.69
C SER A 101 20.27 -3.45 8.95
N ASP A 102 20.25 -4.72 9.36
CA ASP A 102 21.18 -5.77 8.91
C ASP A 102 20.50 -7.04 8.37
N GLN A 103 19.17 -7.22 8.53
CA GLN A 103 18.51 -8.53 8.35
C GLN A 103 17.18 -8.51 7.59
N GLY A 104 16.82 -7.40 6.94
CA GLY A 104 15.55 -7.30 6.19
C GLY A 104 14.37 -6.85 7.07
N PRO A 105 13.12 -7.06 6.63
CA PRO A 105 11.94 -6.55 7.35
C PRO A 105 11.76 -7.29 8.68
N ALA A 106 11.70 -6.53 9.76
CA ALA A 106 11.41 -7.02 11.11
C ALA A 106 9.92 -7.28 11.29
N ALA A 107 9.05 -6.48 10.67
CA ALA A 107 7.60 -6.59 10.66
C ALA A 107 7.06 -5.73 9.51
N SER A 108 5.89 -6.06 8.97
CA SER A 108 5.40 -5.39 7.74
C SER A 108 3.93 -5.02 7.73
N ALA A 109 3.15 -5.41 8.75
CA ALA A 109 1.73 -5.09 8.92
C ALA A 109 0.97 -5.00 7.57
N PRO A 110 0.92 -6.10 6.78
CA PRO A 110 0.58 -6.06 5.35
C PRO A 110 -0.86 -5.64 5.04
N TRP A 111 -1.71 -5.47 6.05
CA TRP A 111 -3.12 -5.14 5.93
C TRP A 111 -3.43 -3.64 5.97
N TRP A 112 -2.47 -2.77 6.30
CA TRP A 112 -2.68 -1.32 6.19
C TRP A 112 -2.42 -0.85 4.76
N ASP A 113 -3.47 -0.35 4.10
CA ASP A 113 -3.46 0.05 2.70
C ASP A 113 -3.33 1.56 2.50
N SER A 114 -3.65 2.33 3.53
CA SER A 114 -3.64 3.79 3.50
C SER A 114 -2.82 4.38 4.65
N PHE A 115 -2.39 5.62 4.46
CA PHE A 115 -1.65 6.32 5.51
C PHE A 115 -2.51 6.57 6.76
N GLY A 116 -3.82 6.81 6.58
CA GLY A 116 -4.76 7.00 7.69
C GLY A 116 -4.87 5.79 8.62
N GLU A 117 -4.76 4.57 8.09
CA GLU A 117 -4.76 3.34 8.90
C GLU A 117 -3.50 3.17 9.73
N MET A 118 -2.39 3.79 9.31
CA MET A 118 -1.13 3.78 10.05
C MET A 118 -1.11 4.83 11.18
N ILE A 119 -2.00 5.83 11.16
CA ILE A 119 -2.02 6.91 12.16
C ILE A 119 -2.22 6.39 13.60
N PRO A 120 -3.17 5.48 13.90
CA PRO A 120 -3.31 4.93 15.24
C PRO A 120 -2.03 4.28 15.77
N PHE A 121 -1.25 3.62 14.90
CA PHE A 121 0.04 3.05 15.26
C PHE A 121 1.06 4.12 15.68
N PHE A 122 1.20 5.19 14.87
CA PHE A 122 2.11 6.30 15.21
C PHE A 122 1.70 6.99 16.51
N ASP A 123 0.40 7.27 16.65
CA ASP A 123 -0.13 7.98 17.82
C ASP A 123 0.02 7.15 19.10
N ALA A 124 -0.17 5.83 19.05
CA ALA A 124 0.03 4.94 20.20
C ALA A 124 1.48 4.99 20.68
N LEU A 125 2.45 4.93 19.77
CA LEU A 125 3.87 5.00 20.10
C LEU A 125 4.27 6.36 20.65
N GLU A 126 3.76 7.46 20.09
CA GLU A 126 4.14 8.80 20.52
C GLU A 126 3.48 9.27 21.82
N THR A 127 2.28 8.78 22.14
CA THR A 127 1.46 9.33 23.23
C THR A 127 1.35 8.44 24.47
N HIS A 128 1.84 7.20 24.42
CA HIS A 128 1.82 6.30 25.57
C HIS A 128 2.56 6.91 26.79
N LYS A 129 2.08 6.59 27.99
CA LYS A 129 2.63 7.12 29.26
C LYS A 129 3.03 6.04 30.25
N GLU A 130 2.41 4.88 30.16
CA GLU A 130 2.55 3.80 31.13
C GLU A 130 3.13 2.54 30.45
N PRO A 131 3.86 1.70 31.19
CA PRO A 131 4.25 0.38 30.73
C PRO A 131 3.04 -0.53 30.45
N GLY A 132 3.20 -1.46 29.52
CA GLY A 132 2.18 -2.46 29.15
C GLY A 132 1.88 -2.48 27.65
N LEU A 133 0.78 -3.14 27.28
CA LEU A 133 0.27 -3.16 25.90
C LEU A 133 -0.23 -1.76 25.53
N ILE A 134 0.30 -1.18 24.47
CA ILE A 134 -0.01 0.19 24.02
C ILE A 134 -0.71 0.23 22.66
N PHE A 135 -0.56 -0.82 21.86
CA PHE A 135 -1.20 -0.94 20.56
C PHE A 135 -1.49 -2.41 20.28
N GLU A 136 -2.65 -2.67 19.70
CA GLU A 136 -3.02 -3.96 19.17
C GLU A 136 -3.91 -3.73 17.95
N ASP A 137 -3.58 -4.42 16.87
CA ASP A 137 -4.40 -4.47 15.67
C ASP A 137 -4.38 -5.88 15.09
N MET A 138 -5.48 -6.26 14.43
CA MET A 138 -5.67 -7.59 13.88
C MET A 138 -6.59 -7.54 12.65
N ASP A 139 -6.10 -8.07 11.53
CA ASP A 139 -6.88 -8.22 10.31
C ASP A 139 -6.37 -9.39 9.46
N GLN A 140 -7.27 -10.01 8.69
CA GLN A 140 -6.98 -11.12 7.75
C GLN A 140 -6.16 -12.28 8.36
N GLY A 141 -6.35 -12.56 9.65
CA GLY A 141 -5.60 -13.60 10.37
C GLY A 141 -4.25 -13.15 10.90
N TRP A 142 -3.80 -11.93 10.62
CA TRP A 142 -2.59 -11.37 11.20
C TRP A 142 -2.90 -10.54 12.43
N ARG A 143 -1.98 -10.52 13.40
CA ARG A 143 -2.05 -9.65 14.58
C ARG A 143 -0.71 -8.96 14.81
N LEU A 144 -0.75 -7.65 15.06
CA LEU A 144 0.37 -6.87 15.57
C LEU A 144 0.05 -6.40 16.98
N GLN A 145 0.94 -6.70 17.93
CA GLN A 145 0.89 -6.21 19.30
C GLN A 145 2.14 -5.39 19.58
N ILE A 146 1.97 -4.29 20.29
CA ILE A 146 3.08 -3.47 20.76
C ILE A 146 2.92 -3.19 22.23
N ALA A 147 3.95 -3.55 22.99
CA ALA A 147 4.07 -3.22 24.39
C ALA A 147 5.24 -2.26 24.63
N ALA A 148 5.24 -1.61 25.78
CA ALA A 148 6.27 -0.66 26.17
C ALA A 148 6.66 -0.85 27.64
N ASP A 149 7.91 -0.59 27.97
CA ASP A 149 8.39 -0.35 29.34
C ASP A 149 9.17 0.98 29.40
N ASP A 150 9.91 1.30 30.45
CA ASP A 150 10.61 2.60 30.52
C ASP A 150 11.65 2.84 29.40
N GLN A 151 12.17 1.79 28.76
CA GLN A 151 13.32 1.86 27.86
C GLN A 151 13.03 1.36 26.44
N PHE A 152 12.14 0.38 26.29
CA PHE A 152 11.95 -0.37 25.06
C PHE A 152 10.50 -0.34 24.57
N PHE A 153 10.35 -0.43 23.25
CA PHE A 153 9.16 -0.97 22.63
C PHE A 153 9.38 -2.45 22.31
N TYR A 154 8.34 -3.23 22.47
CA TYR A 154 8.30 -4.66 22.17
C TYR A 154 7.26 -4.87 21.08
N PHE A 155 7.69 -5.33 19.92
CA PHE A 155 6.83 -5.62 18.78
C PHE A 155 6.64 -7.13 18.68
N ARG A 156 5.40 -7.53 18.44
CA ARG A 156 5.03 -8.92 18.20
C ARG A 156 4.08 -9.00 17.02
N GLU A 157 4.48 -9.68 15.96
CA GLU A 157 3.63 -9.98 14.80
C GLU A 157 3.40 -11.50 14.77
N THR A 158 2.15 -11.91 14.63
CA THR A 158 1.74 -13.33 14.60
C THR A 158 0.75 -13.55 13.47
N ASP A 159 0.92 -14.64 12.72
CA ASP A 159 -0.12 -15.22 11.88
C ASP A 159 -1.05 -16.03 12.79
N ASP A 160 -2.09 -15.36 13.29
CA ASP A 160 -3.16 -15.93 14.11
C ASP A 160 -4.16 -16.64 13.17
N VAL A 161 -3.67 -17.61 12.38
CA VAL A 161 -4.54 -18.70 11.93
C VAL A 161 -5.10 -19.30 13.21
N PHE A 162 -6.42 -19.54 13.25
CA PHE A 162 -7.21 -20.04 14.39
C PHE A 162 -6.78 -21.42 14.95
N ASP A 163 -5.48 -21.69 15.07
CA ASP A 163 -4.89 -22.92 15.56
C ASP A 163 -4.16 -22.64 16.88
N GLU A 164 -4.50 -23.44 17.89
CA GLU A 164 -3.90 -23.39 19.23
C GLU A 164 -2.40 -23.77 19.21
N ASN A 165 -1.87 -24.10 18.03
CA ASN A 165 -0.50 -24.52 17.77
C ASN A 165 0.23 -23.54 16.83
N ILE A 166 0.24 -22.24 17.13
CA ILE A 166 1.17 -21.29 16.47
C ILE A 166 2.59 -21.83 16.65
N ASP A 167 3.28 -22.13 15.55
CA ASP A 167 4.69 -22.49 15.60
C ASP A 167 5.46 -21.28 16.17
N PRO A 168 6.22 -21.43 17.28
CA PRO A 168 7.05 -20.36 17.80
C PRO A 168 8.06 -19.79 16.78
N GLU A 169 8.34 -20.51 15.69
CA GLU A 169 9.17 -20.03 14.59
C GLU A 169 8.45 -18.97 13.73
N ASP A 170 7.13 -19.02 13.61
CA ASP A 170 6.29 -18.08 12.82
C ASP A 170 5.94 -16.80 13.59
N GLU A 171 6.28 -16.74 14.89
CA GLU A 171 6.14 -15.53 15.70
C GLU A 171 7.35 -14.60 15.52
N ILE A 172 7.11 -13.40 15.03
CA ILE A 172 8.07 -12.30 15.08
C ILE A 172 7.94 -11.63 16.45
N CYS A 173 9.03 -11.54 17.20
CA CYS A 173 9.04 -10.87 18.50
C CYS A 173 10.39 -10.20 18.75
N PHE A 174 10.42 -8.87 18.78
CA PHE A 174 11.65 -8.10 18.97
C PHE A 174 11.42 -6.86 19.83
N ARG A 175 12.50 -6.29 20.34
CA ARG A 175 12.47 -5.03 21.08
C ARG A 175 13.51 -4.04 20.59
N VAL A 176 13.18 -2.76 20.69
CA VAL A 176 14.00 -1.64 20.21
C VAL A 176 14.03 -0.50 21.23
N PRO A 177 15.14 0.26 21.32
CA PRO A 177 15.19 1.45 22.16
C PRO A 177 14.14 2.48 21.75
N LYS A 178 13.37 2.99 22.72
CA LYS A 178 12.26 3.93 22.46
C LYS A 178 12.70 5.19 21.74
N GLN A 179 13.76 5.83 22.23
CA GLN A 179 14.17 7.16 21.78
C GLN A 179 14.50 7.18 20.29
N ASP A 180 15.30 6.21 19.84
CA ASP A 180 15.72 6.11 18.44
C ASP A 180 14.56 5.71 17.53
N CYS A 181 13.72 4.78 17.99
CA CYS A 181 12.51 4.36 17.28
C CYS A 181 11.56 5.54 17.06
N LEU A 182 11.24 6.32 18.10
CA LEU A 182 10.37 7.49 18.00
C LEU A 182 10.90 8.57 17.08
N SER A 183 12.21 8.83 17.11
CA SER A 183 12.81 9.84 16.23
C SER A 183 12.60 9.49 14.76
N LYS A 184 12.84 8.22 14.39
CA LYS A 184 12.69 7.76 13.00
C LYS A 184 11.24 7.68 12.58
N LEU A 185 10.34 7.24 13.46
CA LEU A 185 8.90 7.20 13.16
C LEU A 185 8.33 8.59 12.87
N ARG A 186 8.74 9.61 13.64
CA ARG A 186 8.34 11.00 13.38
C ARG A 186 8.85 11.50 12.04
N GLU A 187 10.09 11.18 11.68
CA GLU A 187 10.66 11.54 10.39
C GLU A 187 9.87 10.90 9.23
N VAL A 188 9.61 9.59 9.31
CA VAL A 188 8.84 8.84 8.32
C VAL A 188 7.43 9.39 8.18
N ARG A 189 6.76 9.68 9.30
CA ARG A 189 5.42 10.28 9.32
C ARG A 189 5.43 11.62 8.59
N GLN A 190 6.31 12.54 8.99
CA GLN A 190 6.39 13.88 8.39
C GLN A 190 6.75 13.84 6.91
N ARG A 191 7.72 13.00 6.52
CA ARG A 191 8.13 12.82 5.13
C ARG A 191 6.99 12.30 4.28
N THR A 192 6.28 11.30 4.77
CA THR A 192 5.16 10.68 4.04
C THR A 192 3.98 11.64 3.92
N GLU A 193 3.64 12.37 4.98
CA GLU A 193 2.63 13.44 4.94
C GLU A 193 2.95 14.48 3.86
N ALA A 194 4.21 14.91 3.76
CA ALA A 194 4.64 15.87 2.75
C ALA A 194 4.55 15.31 1.33
N ILE A 195 4.95 14.05 1.12
CA ILE A 195 4.85 13.38 -0.18
C ILE A 195 3.39 13.23 -0.59
N ILE A 196 2.52 12.71 0.29
CA ILE A 196 1.09 12.55 0.00
C ILE A 196 0.45 13.90 -0.31
N ALA A 197 0.78 14.96 0.43
CA ALA A 197 0.28 16.30 0.16
C ALA A 197 0.69 16.78 -1.24
N GLU A 198 1.94 16.56 -1.64
CA GLU A 198 2.44 16.97 -2.96
C GLU A 198 1.82 16.14 -4.09
N LEU A 199 1.75 14.81 -3.95
CA LEU A 199 1.08 13.93 -4.90
C LEU A 199 -0.39 14.31 -5.05
N SER A 200 -1.10 14.52 -3.95
CA SER A 200 -2.51 14.92 -3.95
C SER A 200 -2.70 16.27 -4.63
N ARG A 201 -1.81 17.23 -4.37
CA ARG A 201 -1.82 18.54 -5.02
C ARG A 201 -1.61 18.42 -6.53
N ILE A 202 -0.69 17.56 -7.00
CA ILE A 202 -0.39 17.38 -8.44
C ILE A 202 -1.43 16.52 -9.16
N MET A 203 -2.08 15.59 -8.46
CA MET A 203 -3.09 14.71 -9.03
C MET A 203 -4.50 15.32 -8.98
N GLY A 204 -4.72 16.29 -8.09
CA GLY A 204 -6.01 16.94 -7.85
C GLY A 204 -6.94 16.16 -6.93
N ALA A 205 -6.46 15.04 -6.36
CA ALA A 205 -7.21 14.17 -5.49
C ALA A 205 -6.26 13.51 -4.49
N ASP A 206 -6.72 13.37 -3.24
CA ASP A 206 -6.03 12.56 -2.22
C ASP A 206 -6.67 11.18 -2.18
N VAL A 207 -5.88 10.16 -2.50
CA VAL A 207 -6.29 8.75 -2.54
C VAL A 207 -5.41 7.85 -1.66
N TRP A 208 -4.46 8.44 -0.93
CA TRP A 208 -3.50 7.72 -0.10
C TRP A 208 -3.81 7.86 1.39
N THR A 209 -4.46 8.96 1.79
CA THR A 209 -4.78 9.20 3.20
C THR A 209 -5.89 8.30 3.71
N SER A 210 -6.89 8.00 2.88
CA SER A 210 -8.04 7.17 3.28
C SER A 210 -8.73 6.57 2.06
N TYR A 211 -9.48 5.48 2.28
CA TYR A 211 -10.36 4.94 1.26
C TYR A 211 -11.39 5.96 0.79
N GLN A 212 -11.70 5.89 -0.50
CA GLN A 212 -12.57 6.84 -1.17
C GLN A 212 -13.96 6.23 -1.37
N ASP A 213 -14.97 6.76 -0.68
CA ASP A 213 -16.37 6.37 -0.89
C ASP A 213 -16.93 6.84 -2.24
N LYS A 214 -16.30 7.86 -2.83
CA LYS A 214 -16.71 8.48 -4.09
C LYS A 214 -15.56 8.46 -5.06
N THR A 215 -15.88 8.35 -6.35
CA THR A 215 -14.88 8.47 -7.42
C THR A 215 -14.16 9.81 -7.32
N PRO A 216 -12.84 9.83 -7.12
CA PRO A 216 -12.08 11.07 -7.04
C PRO A 216 -12.06 11.79 -8.40
N GLU A 217 -12.10 13.12 -8.36
CA GLU A 217 -11.97 13.93 -9.57
C GLU A 217 -10.49 14.29 -9.81
N PHE A 218 -9.80 13.49 -10.63
CA PHE A 218 -8.41 13.77 -11.00
C PHE A 218 -8.31 14.93 -11.99
N HIS A 219 -7.60 16.00 -11.61
CA HIS A 219 -7.33 17.14 -12.48
C HIS A 219 -6.19 18.01 -11.97
N HIS A 220 -5.26 18.40 -12.84
CA HIS A 220 -4.24 19.39 -12.49
C HIS A 220 -3.68 20.12 -13.70
N GLY A 221 -3.76 21.45 -13.69
CA GLY A 221 -3.38 22.28 -14.83
C GLY A 221 -4.10 21.85 -16.11
N ASN A 222 -3.32 21.43 -17.11
CA ASN A 222 -3.82 20.97 -18.40
C ASN A 222 -4.04 19.44 -18.48
N TRP A 223 -3.63 18.67 -17.47
CA TRP A 223 -3.84 17.23 -17.46
C TRP A 223 -5.23 16.87 -16.92
N ARG A 224 -5.89 15.96 -17.62
CA ARG A 224 -7.13 15.29 -17.24
C ARG A 224 -7.09 13.84 -17.74
N PRO A 225 -7.74 12.90 -17.05
CA PRO A 225 -7.83 11.52 -17.51
C PRO A 225 -8.36 11.43 -18.94
N LYS A 226 -7.77 10.56 -19.76
CA LYS A 226 -8.25 10.29 -21.11
C LYS A 226 -9.65 9.69 -21.06
N LEU A 227 -10.64 10.34 -21.67
CA LEU A 227 -11.99 9.79 -21.76
C LEU A 227 -12.01 8.50 -22.58
N PRO A 228 -12.93 7.55 -22.28
CA PRO A 228 -13.06 6.32 -23.04
C PRO A 228 -13.17 6.63 -24.53
N THR A 229 -12.28 6.08 -25.35
CA THR A 229 -12.49 6.09 -26.80
C THR A 229 -13.72 5.22 -27.05
N LYS A 230 -14.82 5.83 -27.53
CA LYS A 230 -16.14 5.19 -27.73
C LYS A 230 -15.98 3.69 -28.01
N ARG A 231 -16.32 2.83 -27.04
CA ARG A 231 -16.38 1.38 -27.23
C ARG A 231 -17.12 1.14 -28.54
N ARG A 232 -16.43 0.67 -29.58
CA ARG A 232 -17.10 0.14 -30.78
C ARG A 232 -18.02 -0.94 -30.24
N LYS A 233 -19.35 -0.71 -30.28
CA LYS A 233 -20.36 -1.71 -29.92
C LYS A 233 -20.07 -2.97 -30.73
N LYS A 234 -19.33 -3.92 -30.16
CA LYS A 234 -19.16 -5.24 -30.76
C LYS A 234 -20.49 -5.97 -30.58
N GLY A 235 -21.27 -5.99 -31.65
CA GLY A 235 -22.19 -7.07 -32.00
C GLY A 235 -23.35 -7.36 -31.04
N PHE A 236 -24.38 -6.51 -31.04
CA PHE A 236 -25.73 -6.91 -30.60
C PHE A 236 -26.63 -7.33 -31.79
N LEU A 237 -26.06 -7.57 -32.97
CA LEU A 237 -26.81 -7.92 -34.19
C LEU A 237 -26.27 -9.17 -34.91
N GLN A 238 -26.09 -10.26 -34.17
CA GLN A 238 -25.91 -11.60 -34.75
C GLN A 238 -26.89 -12.67 -34.22
N ARG A 239 -28.06 -12.25 -33.71
CA ARG A 239 -29.19 -13.15 -33.40
C ARG A 239 -30.51 -12.81 -34.10
N LEU A 240 -30.48 -12.09 -35.23
CA LEU A 240 -31.69 -11.77 -36.00
C LEU A 240 -31.74 -12.32 -37.43
N PHE A 241 -30.72 -13.06 -37.89
CA PHE A 241 -30.79 -13.78 -39.17
C PHE A 241 -30.38 -15.23 -38.97
N GLY A 242 -31.26 -15.97 -38.31
CA GLY A 242 -31.21 -17.42 -38.15
C GLY A 242 -32.62 -17.99 -38.26
N ALA A 243 -33.35 -17.61 -39.31
CA ALA A 243 -34.56 -18.29 -39.74
C ALA A 243 -34.68 -18.12 -41.26
N SER A 244 -34.64 -19.23 -41.98
CA SER A 244 -35.44 -19.58 -43.18
C SER A 244 -34.62 -20.42 -44.17
N SER A 245 -35.15 -21.62 -44.43
CA SER A 245 -34.85 -22.60 -45.50
C SER A 245 -33.75 -23.62 -45.21
#